data_AF-A0A2D9B8M8-F1
#
_entry.id   AF-A0A2D9B8M8-F1
#
_cell.length_a   1.000
_cell.length_b   1.000
_cell.length_c   1.000
_cell.angle_alpha   90.00
_cell.angle_beta   90.00
_cell.angle_gamma   90.00
#
_symmetry.space_group_name_H-M   'P 1'
#
loop_
_entity.id
_entity.type
_entity.pdbx_description
1 polymer ?
#
loop_
_entity_poly.entity_id
_entity_poly.type
_entity_poly.pdbx_seq_one_letter_code
_entity_poly.pdbx_strand_id
1 'polypeptide(L)'
;LGLTSNKSNSKMPAWLVRIREGVAFQQQKLAKLKADGTDYKGNIRLVPKNGKGKVKGNQTDADALIKNEDGTFTIIEYKLTSKTKLTTGQNNSKKHVEAKNSNQEFEVRSDIPEWNLKAGDKIKVKEYKVEFKEQG
;
A
#
# COMPACT_ATOMS: atom_id res chain seq x y z
N LEU A 1 -9.80 41.19 -37.61
CA LEU A 1 -9.19 39.96 -38.13
C LEU A 1 -8.17 39.53 -37.08
N GLY A 2 -8.48 38.68 -36.10
CA GLY A 2 -8.92 37.30 -36.26
C GLY A 2 -7.74 36.38 -35.96
N LEU A 3 -7.68 35.90 -34.71
CA LEU A 3 -7.16 34.63 -34.15
C LEU A 3 -5.96 33.96 -34.86
N THR A 4 -4.94 33.48 -34.15
CA THR A 4 -5.08 32.24 -33.35
C THR A 4 -3.91 32.07 -32.38
N SER A 5 -4.19 32.04 -31.08
CA SER A 5 -3.29 31.40 -30.11
C SER A 5 -3.44 29.88 -30.25
N ASN A 6 -2.49 29.24 -30.90
CA ASN A 6 -2.43 27.78 -30.98
C ASN A 6 -1.91 27.24 -29.64
N LYS A 7 -2.75 27.25 -28.60
CA LYS A 7 -2.48 26.51 -27.36
C LYS A 7 -2.71 25.04 -27.67
N SER A 8 -1.61 24.29 -27.86
CA SER A 8 -1.66 22.85 -28.00
C SER A 8 -2.29 22.25 -26.73
N ASN A 9 -3.55 21.84 -26.84
CA ASN A 9 -4.23 21.02 -25.84
C ASN A 9 -3.60 19.62 -25.90
N SER A 10 -2.41 19.43 -25.33
CA SER A 10 -1.83 18.10 -25.16
C SER A 10 -2.63 17.37 -24.09
N LYS A 11 -3.66 16.63 -24.51
CA LYS A 11 -4.36 15.68 -23.65
C LYS A 11 -3.32 14.75 -23.02
N MET A 12 -3.38 14.59 -21.69
CA MET A 12 -2.45 13.71 -20.99
C MET A 12 -2.47 12.29 -21.58
N PRO A 13 -1.32 11.61 -21.63
CA PRO A 13 -1.28 10.24 -22.11
C PRO A 13 -2.10 9.33 -21.18
N ALA A 14 -2.80 8.35 -21.75
CA ALA A 14 -3.74 7.48 -21.03
C ALA A 14 -3.11 6.75 -19.82
N TRP A 15 -1.83 6.39 -19.88
CA TRP A 15 -1.13 5.76 -18.76
C TRP A 15 -1.01 6.69 -17.54
N LEU A 16 -0.82 8.00 -17.76
CA LEU A 16 -0.72 8.99 -16.69
C LEU A 16 -2.09 9.22 -16.04
N VAL A 17 -3.16 9.19 -16.83
CA VAL A 17 -4.54 9.23 -16.32
C VAL A 17 -4.78 8.06 -15.35
N ARG A 18 -4.41 6.84 -15.74
CA ARG A 18 -4.59 5.63 -14.90
C ARG A 18 -3.79 5.69 -13.59
N ILE A 19 -2.57 6.25 -13.63
CA ILE A 19 -1.79 6.47 -12.40
C ILE A 19 -2.51 7.45 -11.47
N ARG A 20 -2.98 8.59 -12.01
CA ARG A 20 -3.71 9.57 -11.20
C ARG A 20 -4.99 9.00 -10.61
N GLU A 21 -5.74 8.21 -11.38
CA GLU A 21 -6.93 7.50 -10.89
C GLU A 21 -6.60 6.50 -9.77
N GLY A 22 -5.50 5.76 -9.90
CA GLY A 22 -5.03 4.85 -8.86
C GLY A 22 -4.67 5.58 -7.56
N VAL A 23 -3.93 6.68 -7.65
CA VAL A 23 -3.61 7.52 -6.49
C VAL A 23 -4.87 8.10 -5.86
N ALA A 24 -5.79 8.64 -6.66
CA ALA A 24 -7.05 9.18 -6.16
C ALA A 24 -7.89 8.11 -5.44
N PHE A 25 -7.94 6.89 -5.98
CA PHE A 25 -8.62 5.76 -5.34
C PHE A 25 -8.00 5.39 -3.99
N GLN A 26 -6.67 5.31 -3.90
CA GLN A 26 -5.98 5.09 -2.63
C GLN A 26 -6.33 6.18 -1.62
N GLN A 27 -6.26 7.46 -2.01
CA GLN A 27 -6.60 8.58 -1.11
C GLN A 27 -8.06 8.52 -0.64
N GLN A 28 -9.00 8.17 -1.52
CA GLN A 28 -10.40 7.98 -1.16
C GLN A 28 -10.55 6.87 -0.10
N LYS A 29 -9.84 5.75 -0.25
CA LYS A 29 -9.89 4.64 0.71
C LYS A 29 -9.26 5.01 2.05
N LEU A 30 -8.13 5.70 2.06
CA LEU A 30 -7.53 6.21 3.30
C LEU A 30 -8.44 7.21 4.01
N ALA A 31 -9.09 8.12 3.26
CA ALA A 31 -10.05 9.06 3.82
C ALA A 31 -11.26 8.34 4.44
N LYS A 32 -11.72 7.23 3.83
CA LYS A 32 -12.76 6.38 4.41
C LYS A 32 -12.31 5.73 5.71
N LEU A 33 -11.13 5.09 5.76
CA LEU A 33 -10.60 4.53 7.00
C LEU A 33 -10.53 5.57 8.13
N LYS A 34 -10.12 6.80 7.79
CA LYS A 34 -10.11 7.92 8.74
C LYS A 34 -11.51 8.30 9.22
N ALA A 35 -12.47 8.40 8.31
CA ALA A 35 -13.86 8.73 8.65
C ALA A 35 -14.52 7.64 9.51
N ASP A 36 -14.16 6.38 9.27
CA ASP A 36 -14.64 5.22 10.02
C ASP A 36 -13.92 5.06 11.38
N GLY A 37 -12.96 5.94 11.71
CA GLY A 37 -12.19 5.88 12.95
C GLY A 37 -11.24 4.67 13.05
N THR A 38 -10.90 4.04 11.92
CA THR A 38 -9.97 2.90 11.90
C THR A 38 -8.57 3.35 12.31
N ASP A 39 -7.89 2.57 13.16
CA ASP A 39 -6.51 2.84 13.52
C ASP A 39 -5.56 2.38 12.40
N TYR A 40 -5.14 3.32 11.54
CA TYR A 40 -4.31 3.03 10.37
C TYR A 40 -3.17 4.02 10.16
N LYS A 41 -2.15 3.57 9.41
CA LYS A 41 -1.08 4.40 8.84
C LYS A 41 -0.92 4.09 7.36
N GLY A 42 -0.79 5.13 6.55
CA GLY A 42 -0.55 4.99 5.11
C GLY A 42 0.94 5.01 4.74
N ASN A 43 1.29 4.34 3.65
CA ASN A 43 2.64 4.32 3.05
C ASN A 43 3.76 3.90 4.02
N ILE A 44 3.47 2.94 4.91
CA ILE A 44 4.47 2.43 5.86
C ILE A 44 5.35 1.38 5.17
N ARG A 45 6.67 1.59 5.24
CA ARG A 45 7.64 0.64 4.70
C ARG A 45 7.87 -0.53 5.66
N LEU A 46 7.68 -1.73 5.15
CA LEU A 46 7.79 -2.99 5.88
C LEU A 46 8.75 -3.96 5.18
N VAL A 47 9.49 -4.75 5.97
CA VAL A 47 10.38 -5.80 5.48
C VAL A 47 9.99 -7.15 6.11
N PRO A 48 9.57 -8.16 5.32
CA PRO A 48 9.31 -9.50 5.82
C PRO A 48 10.54 -10.08 6.55
N LYS A 49 10.36 -10.61 7.77
CA LYS A 49 11.42 -11.33 8.51
C LYS A 49 11.52 -12.78 8.05
N ASN A 50 11.81 -12.96 6.77
CA ASN A 50 11.92 -14.25 6.08
C ASN A 50 13.37 -14.64 5.72
N GLY A 51 14.36 -13.98 6.35
CA GLY A 51 15.79 -14.17 6.05
C GLY A 51 16.28 -13.46 4.78
N LYS A 52 15.41 -12.79 4.01
CA LYS A 52 15.76 -12.11 2.74
C LYS A 52 15.75 -10.59 2.83
N GLY A 53 15.88 -10.02 4.03
CA GLY A 53 15.73 -8.57 4.26
C GLY A 53 16.70 -7.65 3.50
N LYS A 54 17.82 -8.18 2.97
CA LYS A 54 18.78 -7.44 2.14
C LYS A 54 18.55 -7.59 0.63
N VAL A 55 17.60 -8.43 0.22
CA VAL A 55 17.31 -8.72 -1.19
C VAL A 55 16.44 -7.60 -1.77
N LYS A 56 16.87 -7.03 -2.91
CA LYS A 56 16.09 -6.02 -3.64
C LYS A 56 14.70 -6.57 -3.97
N GLY A 57 13.65 -5.82 -3.63
CA GLY A 57 12.27 -6.25 -3.84
C GLY A 57 11.71 -7.17 -2.74
N ASN A 58 12.39 -7.33 -1.60
CA ASN A 58 11.84 -7.95 -0.39
C ASN A 58 11.44 -6.89 0.65
N GLN A 59 10.85 -5.79 0.19
CA GLN A 59 10.26 -4.74 1.01
C GLN A 59 8.99 -4.26 0.34
N THR A 60 7.99 -3.85 1.11
CA THR A 60 6.76 -3.26 0.59
C THR A 60 6.50 -1.93 1.28
N ASP A 61 5.98 -0.96 0.53
CA ASP A 61 5.40 0.25 1.09
C ASP A 61 3.89 0.00 1.10
N ALA A 62 3.35 -0.31 2.29
CA ALA A 62 1.94 -0.68 2.43
C ALA A 62 1.06 0.54 2.19
N ASP A 63 0.10 0.44 1.25
CA ASP A 63 -0.82 1.55 0.97
C ASP A 63 -1.61 1.93 2.24
N ALA A 64 -2.08 0.92 3.00
CA ALA A 64 -2.52 1.05 4.38
C ALA A 64 -2.00 -0.11 5.25
N LEU A 65 -1.54 0.25 6.46
CA LEU A 65 -1.28 -0.66 7.55
C LEU A 65 -2.32 -0.39 8.64
N ILE A 66 -3.10 -1.39 9.03
CA ILE A 66 -4.13 -1.28 10.07
C ILE A 66 -3.65 -2.00 11.32
N LYS A 67 -3.82 -1.37 12.48
CA LYS A 67 -3.60 -2.01 13.78
C LYS A 67 -4.92 -2.65 14.24
N ASN A 68 -4.90 -3.96 14.42
CA ASN A 68 -6.04 -4.73 14.89
C ASN A 68 -6.15 -4.64 16.42
N GLU A 69 -7.34 -4.90 16.97
CA GLU A 69 -7.59 -4.86 18.42
C GLU A 69 -6.72 -5.84 19.22
N ASP A 70 -6.34 -6.98 18.61
CA ASP A 70 -5.48 -8.00 19.22
C ASP A 70 -3.98 -7.64 19.19
N GLY A 71 -3.62 -6.43 18.76
CA GLY A 71 -2.24 -5.94 18.65
C GLY A 71 -1.49 -6.43 17.42
N THR A 72 -2.12 -7.21 16.54
CA THR A 72 -1.55 -7.56 15.23
C THR A 72 -1.91 -6.53 14.17
N PHE A 73 -1.42 -6.75 12.95
CA PHE A 73 -1.58 -5.82 11.86
C PHE A 73 -2.15 -6.46 10.60
N THR A 74 -2.75 -5.63 9.76
CA THR A 74 -3.27 -5.99 8.44
C THR A 74 -2.66 -5.06 7.40
N ILE A 75 -2.09 -5.63 6.33
CA ILE A 75 -1.65 -4.85 5.16
C ILE A 75 -2.80 -4.81 4.15
N ILE A 76 -3.14 -3.62 3.66
CA ILE A 76 -4.05 -3.43 2.53
C ILE A 76 -3.30 -2.74 1.39
N GLU A 77 -3.36 -3.34 0.21
CA GLU A 77 -2.94 -2.73 -1.04
C GLU A 77 -4.15 -2.32 -1.87
N TYR A 78 -4.20 -1.07 -2.30
CA TYR A 78 -5.23 -0.56 -3.19
C TYR A 78 -4.75 -0.63 -4.63
N LYS A 79 -5.60 -1.16 -5.52
CA LYS A 79 -5.29 -1.30 -6.94
C LYS A 79 -6.47 -0.84 -7.77
N LEU A 80 -6.20 -0.18 -8.89
CA LEU A 80 -7.26 0.38 -9.73
C LEU A 80 -8.16 -0.70 -10.33
N THR A 81 -7.60 -1.87 -10.69
CA THR A 81 -8.35 -3.02 -11.22
C THR A 81 -7.70 -4.33 -10.79
N SER A 82 -8.44 -5.44 -10.85
CA SER A 82 -7.94 -6.80 -10.61
C SER A 82 -6.81 -7.22 -11.56
N LYS A 83 -6.69 -6.57 -12.73
CA LYS A 83 -5.61 -6.79 -13.70
C LYS A 83 -4.32 -6.04 -13.33
N THR A 84 -4.38 -5.10 -12.38
CA THR A 84 -3.22 -4.34 -11.93
C THR A 84 -2.33 -5.27 -11.09
N LYS A 85 -1.12 -5.52 -11.58
CA LYS A 85 -0.19 -6.42 -10.90
C LYS A 85 0.34 -5.79 -9.62
N LEU A 86 0.49 -6.62 -8.59
CA LEU A 86 1.30 -6.29 -7.43
C LEU A 86 2.77 -6.15 -7.84
N THR A 87 3.49 -5.26 -7.18
CA THR A 87 4.95 -5.17 -7.29
C THR A 87 5.61 -6.44 -6.74
N THR A 88 6.90 -6.64 -7.03
CA THR A 88 7.67 -7.76 -6.46
C THR A 88 7.64 -7.75 -4.92
N GLY A 89 7.77 -6.56 -4.31
CA GLY A 89 7.71 -6.36 -2.86
C GLY A 89 6.36 -6.73 -2.24
N GLN A 90 5.28 -6.27 -2.87
CA GLN A 90 3.91 -6.60 -2.49
C GLN A 90 3.64 -8.10 -2.61
N ASN A 91 4.04 -8.73 -3.72
CA ASN A 91 3.90 -10.18 -3.91
C ASN A 91 4.68 -10.98 -2.86
N ASN A 92 5.91 -10.59 -2.55
CA ASN A 92 6.72 -11.27 -1.54
C ASN A 92 6.12 -11.11 -0.13
N SER A 93 5.59 -9.93 0.18
CA SER A 93 4.92 -9.65 1.46
C SER A 93 3.63 -10.46 1.58
N LYS A 94 2.81 -10.50 0.53
CA LYS A 94 1.61 -11.34 0.45
C LYS A 94 1.94 -12.81 0.71
N LYS A 95 2.91 -13.36 -0.04
CA LYS A 95 3.37 -14.75 0.14
C LYS A 95 3.89 -15.01 1.55
N HIS A 96 4.57 -14.04 2.17
CA HIS A 96 5.06 -14.18 3.54
C HIS A 96 3.91 -14.24 4.55
N VAL A 97 2.84 -13.46 4.37
CA VAL A 97 1.67 -13.53 5.27
C VAL A 97 0.89 -14.84 5.09
N GLU A 98 0.71 -15.28 3.84
CA GLU A 98 -0.15 -16.42 3.47
C GLU A 98 0.54 -17.79 3.61
N ALA A 99 1.88 -17.85 3.73
CA ALA A 99 2.60 -19.11 3.83
C ALA A 99 2.35 -19.81 5.18
N LYS A 100 1.96 -21.09 5.15
CA LYS A 100 1.63 -21.91 6.33
C LYS A 100 2.73 -21.97 7.41
N ASN A 101 4.00 -21.89 7.01
CA ASN A 101 5.16 -21.99 7.90
C ASN A 101 5.81 -20.63 8.18
N SER A 102 5.11 -19.53 7.91
CA SER A 102 5.64 -18.18 8.13
C SER A 102 5.49 -17.76 9.59
N ASN A 103 6.48 -17.00 10.09
CA ASN A 103 6.35 -16.30 11.37
C ASN A 103 5.43 -15.07 11.28
N GLN A 104 5.06 -14.64 10.07
CA GLN A 104 4.25 -13.45 9.79
C GLN A 104 4.83 -12.15 10.37
N GLU A 105 6.11 -12.15 10.72
CA GLU A 105 6.79 -10.99 11.29
C GLU A 105 7.32 -10.07 10.19
N PHE A 106 7.18 -8.77 10.40
CA PHE A 106 7.74 -7.72 9.56
C PHE A 106 8.54 -6.74 10.42
N GLU A 107 9.61 -6.20 9.86
CA GLU A 107 10.34 -5.05 10.41
C GLU A 107 9.73 -3.76 9.90
N VAL A 108 9.46 -2.81 10.79
CA VAL A 108 9.04 -1.45 10.42
C VAL A 108 10.27 -0.60 10.11
N ARG A 109 10.24 0.18 9.02
CA ARG A 109 11.39 1.02 8.58
C ARG A 109 11.28 2.50 8.94
N SER A 110 10.24 2.87 9.67
CA SER A 110 9.99 4.25 10.12
C SER A 110 9.40 4.23 11.52
N ASP A 111 9.67 5.29 12.30
CA ASP A 111 9.00 5.51 13.58
C ASP A 111 7.49 5.73 13.37
N ILE A 112 6.67 5.14 14.24
CA ILE A 112 5.22 5.36 14.32
C ILE A 112 4.88 5.66 15.79
N PRO A 113 5.07 6.92 16.23
CA PRO A 113 4.97 7.28 17.65
C PRO A 113 3.61 6.97 18.28
N GLU A 114 2.51 7.12 17.54
CA GLU A 114 1.15 6.89 18.06
C GLU A 114 0.90 5.41 18.37
N TRP A 115 1.71 4.52 17.80
CA TRP A 115 1.70 3.09 18.11
C TRP A 115 2.85 2.65 19.00
N ASN A 116 3.66 3.61 19.48
CA ASN A 116 4.90 3.35 20.21
C ASN A 116 5.85 2.40 19.47
N LEU A 117 5.94 2.54 18.14
CA LEU A 117 6.86 1.76 17.31
C LEU A 117 8.03 2.61 16.82
N LYS A 118 9.21 2.02 16.82
CA LYS A 118 10.46 2.57 16.28
C LYS A 118 10.88 1.84 15.02
N ALA A 119 11.66 2.53 14.19
CA ALA A 119 12.33 1.88 13.08
C ALA A 119 13.21 0.71 13.58
N GLY A 120 13.05 -0.47 12.98
CA GLY A 120 13.68 -1.71 13.42
C GLY A 120 12.79 -2.62 14.26
N ASP A 121 11.68 -2.09 14.81
CA ASP A 121 10.72 -2.91 15.57
C ASP A 121 10.06 -3.95 14.70
N LYS A 122 9.67 -5.05 15.34
CA LYS A 122 8.96 -6.16 14.71
C LYS A 122 7.48 -6.09 15.02
N ILE A 123 6.67 -6.28 13.98
CA ILE A 123 5.23 -6.40 14.08
C ILE A 123 4.77 -7.73 13.47
N LYS A 124 3.62 -8.25 13.93
CA LYS A 124 2.99 -9.43 13.34
C LYS A 124 1.84 -9.03 12.43
N VAL A 125 1.92 -9.42 11.16
CA VAL A 125 0.89 -9.14 10.15
C VAL A 125 0.09 -10.42 9.87
N LYS A 126 -1.16 -10.48 10.33
CA LYS A 126 -2.01 -11.67 10.18
C LYS A 126 -2.70 -11.75 8.82
N GLU A 127 -2.98 -10.60 8.21
CA GLU A 127 -3.76 -10.52 6.98
C GLU A 127 -3.10 -9.62 5.94
N TYR A 128 -3.23 -10.03 4.67
CA TYR A 128 -2.84 -9.26 3.50
C TYR A 128 -4.02 -9.17 2.54
N LYS A 129 -4.54 -7.97 2.33
CA LYS A 129 -5.69 -7.72 1.45
C LYS A 129 -5.28 -6.93 0.23
N VAL A 130 -5.90 -7.23 -0.89
CA VAL A 130 -5.83 -6.40 -2.09
C VAL A 130 -7.24 -5.95 -2.40
N GLU A 131 -7.47 -4.65 -2.32
CA GLU A 131 -8.75 -4.04 -2.65
C GLU A 131 -8.69 -3.38 -4.02
N PHE A 132 -9.76 -3.58 -4.78
CA PHE A 132 -9.88 -3.05 -6.13
C PHE A 132 -10.92 -1.93 -6.16
N LYS A 133 -10.74 -0.95 -7.03
CA LYS A 133 -11.83 -0.03 -7.37
C LYS A 133 -12.91 -0.86 -8.06
N GLU A 134 -14.09 -0.95 -7.45
CA GLU A 134 -15.24 -1.59 -8.10
C GLU A 134 -15.51 -0.87 -9.42
N GLN A 135 -15.60 -1.65 -10.50
CA GLN A 135 -16.05 -1.13 -11.78
C GLN A 135 -17.57 -1.09 -11.70
N GLY A 136 -18.12 0.12 -11.50
CA GLY A 136 -19.54 0.38 -11.75
C GLY A 136 -19.89 0.23 -13.22
#